data_AF-A0A1V5XNI9-F1
#
_entry.id   AF-A0A1V5XNI9-F1
#
_cell.length_a   1.000
_cell.length_b   1.000
_cell.length_c   1.000
_cell.angle_alpha   90.00
_cell.angle_beta   90.00
_cell.angle_gamma   90.00
#
_symmetry.space_group_name_H-M   'P 1'
#
loop_
_entity.id
_entity.type
_entity.pdbx_description
1 polymer ?
#
loop_
_entity_poly.entity_id
_entity_poly.type
_entity_poly.pdbx_seq_one_letter_code
_entity_poly.pdbx_strand_id
1 'polypeptide(L)'
;MATSNDKFKKLARKWVGSIGAGGVADGTVTTIPLSSSSGLPTDTAVVATIDRVDANGIATPSLEESVVGVVSGNNLVTCTRGVEGTAQAHSAGAVVEILFTNKVWGDLIDGILAEHSQAGAHTTDTISEKTADAGVTVDSLKIKDGRIAGWDGWSELTTLTRVSDTTATLSGDWTDRLQKGDKLWWKSNGVSRYNYIIGISYSAPNTTITITAGYVSAANDSRFENGQTITEPRYSKVANPQGFPGWFNVAAPVFDVNTYDNGSGGQPTTSECRMKIDGCQCTVHYHGSGVKAGTTNYISISSYSYPAVVNTTTHTAVGPLFVGTSGNIIGIISNLVYCLYNTNIDNDVVISHFSFTITYEI
;
A
#
# COMPACT_ATOMS: atom_id res chain seq x y z
N MET A 1 -7.27 -4.82 37.75
CA MET A 1 -7.59 -5.21 39.14
C MET A 1 -6.55 -6.22 39.57
N ALA A 2 -6.03 -6.14 40.79
CA ALA A 2 -5.04 -7.08 41.31
C ALA A 2 -5.65 -8.49 41.47
N THR A 3 -4.86 -9.53 41.19
CA THR A 3 -5.26 -10.93 41.35
C THR A 3 -4.11 -11.75 41.91
N SER A 4 -4.40 -12.83 42.65
CA SER A 4 -3.34 -13.75 43.13
C SER A 4 -2.60 -14.47 42.00
N ASN A 5 -3.08 -14.36 40.76
CA ASN A 5 -2.44 -14.88 39.55
C ASN A 5 -1.56 -13.85 38.83
N ASP A 6 -1.47 -12.60 39.32
CA ASP A 6 -0.62 -11.57 38.72
C ASP A 6 0.81 -12.08 38.61
N LYS A 7 1.45 -11.92 37.44
CA LYS A 7 2.84 -12.34 37.23
C LYS A 7 3.83 -11.22 37.56
N PHE A 8 3.54 -10.01 37.11
CA PHE A 8 4.29 -8.81 37.44
C PHE A 8 3.76 -8.19 38.75
N LYS A 9 4.49 -8.39 39.85
CA LYS A 9 4.11 -7.95 41.20
C LYS A 9 5.03 -6.85 41.71
N LYS A 10 4.46 -5.86 42.40
CA LYS A 10 5.22 -4.84 43.11
C LYS A 10 5.62 -5.32 44.50
N LEU A 11 6.78 -4.89 44.97
CA LEU A 11 7.26 -5.11 46.34
C LEU A 11 7.25 -3.82 47.15
N ALA A 12 7.17 -3.95 48.47
CA ALA A 12 7.27 -2.83 49.40
C ALA A 12 8.68 -2.77 50.01
N ARG A 13 9.36 -1.64 49.88
CA ARG A 13 10.74 -1.47 50.37
C ARG A 13 10.78 -1.53 51.89
N LYS A 14 11.53 -2.50 52.45
CA LYS A 14 11.74 -2.68 53.90
C LYS A 14 10.43 -2.78 54.69
N TRP A 15 9.37 -3.30 54.05
CA TRP A 15 8.12 -3.49 54.76
C TRP A 15 8.24 -4.70 55.68
N VAL A 16 7.90 -4.49 56.94
CA VAL A 16 7.78 -5.52 57.97
C VAL A 16 6.49 -5.24 58.71
N GLY A 17 5.68 -6.27 58.86
CA GLY A 17 4.43 -6.25 59.62
C GLY A 17 4.32 -7.48 60.48
N SER A 18 3.12 -7.74 60.97
CA SER A 18 2.82 -8.94 61.74
C SER A 18 1.44 -9.48 61.43
N ILE A 19 1.23 -10.76 61.71
CA ILE A 19 -0.08 -11.38 61.65
C ILE A 19 -1.00 -10.71 62.67
N GLY A 20 -2.20 -10.34 62.21
CA GLY A 20 -3.23 -9.68 62.99
C GLY A 20 -3.85 -10.57 64.07
N ALA A 21 -4.78 -9.99 64.83
CA ALA A 21 -5.51 -10.72 65.87
C ALA A 21 -6.25 -11.93 65.27
N GLY A 22 -6.20 -13.07 65.97
CA GLY A 22 -6.81 -14.33 65.53
C GLY A 22 -5.85 -15.29 64.81
N GLY A 23 -4.68 -14.82 64.35
CA GLY A 23 -3.70 -15.68 63.68
C GLY A 23 -4.16 -16.18 62.31
N VAL A 24 -3.42 -17.15 61.77
CA VAL A 24 -3.78 -17.92 60.58
C VAL A 24 -4.08 -19.33 61.04
N ALA A 25 -5.32 -19.78 60.87
CA ALA A 25 -5.81 -21.00 61.51
C ALA A 25 -5.14 -22.29 60.98
N ASP A 26 -4.95 -22.39 59.68
CA ASP A 26 -4.33 -23.56 59.02
C ASP A 26 -3.81 -23.20 57.61
N GLY A 27 -3.25 -24.18 56.89
CA GLY A 27 -2.71 -24.00 55.54
C GLY A 27 -3.74 -23.83 54.42
N THR A 28 -5.04 -23.97 54.70
CA THR A 28 -6.12 -23.89 53.71
C THR A 28 -6.83 -22.55 53.69
N VAL A 29 -6.69 -21.75 54.74
CA VAL A 29 -7.32 -20.42 54.77
C VAL A 29 -6.70 -19.51 53.71
N THR A 30 -7.58 -18.80 53.00
CA THR A 30 -7.23 -17.91 51.89
C THR A 30 -7.24 -16.43 52.27
N THR A 31 -7.40 -16.14 53.57
CA THR A 31 -7.29 -14.80 54.14
C THR A 31 -6.25 -14.80 55.24
N ILE A 32 -5.27 -13.91 55.13
CA ILE A 32 -4.23 -13.70 56.12
C ILE A 32 -4.49 -12.35 56.76
N PRO A 33 -4.92 -12.30 58.04
CA PRO A 33 -5.08 -11.04 58.73
C PRO A 33 -3.71 -10.44 59.02
N LEU A 34 -3.49 -9.18 58.65
CA LEU A 34 -2.32 -8.41 59.05
C LEU A 34 -2.72 -7.43 60.16
N SER A 35 -1.78 -7.09 61.02
CA SER A 35 -1.95 -6.02 62.00
C SER A 35 -2.11 -4.66 61.32
N SER A 36 -1.45 -4.48 60.18
CA SER A 36 -1.59 -3.35 59.26
C SER A 36 -1.12 -3.75 57.87
N SER A 37 -1.79 -3.27 56.83
CA SER A 37 -1.34 -3.39 55.43
C SER A 37 -0.72 -2.08 54.89
N SER A 38 -0.56 -1.07 55.76
CA SER A 38 -0.10 0.25 55.35
C SER A 38 1.26 0.16 54.64
N GLY A 39 1.34 0.75 53.44
CA GLY A 39 2.54 0.74 52.61
C GLY A 39 2.67 -0.46 51.67
N LEU A 40 1.75 -1.42 51.70
CA LEU A 40 1.68 -2.49 50.69
C LEU A 40 1.01 -2.01 49.40
N PRO A 41 1.49 -2.42 48.22
CA PRO A 41 0.82 -2.19 46.94
C PRO A 41 -0.58 -2.82 46.90
N THR A 42 -1.52 -2.13 46.27
CA THR A 42 -2.92 -2.59 46.13
C THR A 42 -3.32 -2.82 44.67
N ASP A 43 -2.48 -2.45 43.72
CA ASP A 43 -2.74 -2.56 42.28
C ASP A 43 -2.20 -3.85 41.64
N THR A 44 -1.38 -4.60 42.37
CA THR A 44 -0.94 -5.97 42.06
C THR A 44 -1.02 -6.84 43.31
N ALA A 45 -1.05 -8.16 43.18
CA ALA A 45 -0.82 -9.04 44.33
C ALA A 45 0.57 -8.82 44.96
N VAL A 46 0.68 -9.14 46.25
CA VAL A 46 1.93 -9.11 47.03
C VAL A 46 2.37 -10.53 47.37
N VAL A 47 3.68 -10.73 47.46
CA VAL A 47 4.28 -11.97 48.00
C VAL A 47 4.81 -11.64 49.38
N ALA A 48 4.19 -12.22 50.41
CA ALA A 48 4.55 -12.00 51.81
C ALA A 48 5.15 -13.28 52.39
N THR A 49 6.28 -13.17 53.06
CA THR A 49 6.92 -14.27 53.77
C THR A 49 6.61 -14.12 55.26
N ILE A 50 6.02 -15.15 55.84
CA ILE A 50 5.60 -15.21 57.23
C ILE A 50 6.58 -16.11 57.98
N ASP A 51 6.96 -15.72 59.19
CA ASP A 51 7.79 -16.52 60.12
C ASP A 51 9.10 -17.04 59.50
N ARG A 52 9.77 -16.22 58.67
CA ARG A 52 11.19 -16.46 58.32
C ARG A 52 12.09 -16.26 59.54
N VAL A 53 11.73 -15.28 60.38
CA VAL A 53 12.38 -15.01 61.67
C VAL A 53 11.33 -14.83 62.77
N ASP A 54 11.73 -15.09 64.00
CA ASP A 54 10.95 -14.73 65.18
C ASP A 54 11.05 -13.23 65.50
N ALA A 55 10.36 -12.78 66.56
CA ALA A 55 10.37 -11.39 67.01
C ALA A 55 11.75 -10.87 67.45
N ASN A 56 12.73 -11.75 67.68
CA ASN A 56 14.10 -11.41 68.03
C ASN A 56 15.04 -11.45 66.81
N GLY A 57 14.53 -11.76 65.62
CA GLY A 57 15.30 -11.87 64.39
C GLY A 57 16.02 -13.22 64.21
N ILE A 58 15.67 -14.25 64.99
CA ILE A 58 16.23 -15.59 64.86
C ILE A 58 15.49 -16.36 63.78
N ALA A 59 16.22 -16.99 62.86
CA ALA A 59 15.64 -17.72 61.73
C ALA A 59 14.78 -18.92 62.17
N THR A 60 13.62 -19.09 61.55
CA THR A 60 12.60 -20.10 61.86
C THR A 60 12.21 -20.93 60.63
N PRO A 61 13.16 -21.69 60.03
CA PRO A 61 12.97 -22.31 58.72
C PRO A 61 11.83 -23.36 58.64
N SER A 62 11.41 -23.93 59.77
CA SER A 62 10.27 -24.86 59.80
C SER A 62 8.91 -24.16 59.83
N LEU A 63 8.88 -22.88 60.19
CA LEU A 63 7.65 -22.07 60.28
C LEU A 63 7.49 -21.14 59.08
N GLU A 64 8.53 -20.97 58.27
CA GLU A 64 8.52 -20.08 57.13
C GLU A 64 7.51 -20.51 56.06
N GLU A 65 6.69 -19.55 55.63
CA GLU A 65 5.79 -19.71 54.48
C GLU A 65 5.76 -18.41 53.67
N SER A 66 5.90 -18.52 52.35
CA SER A 66 5.52 -17.43 51.44
C SER A 66 4.09 -17.62 50.96
N VAL A 67 3.33 -16.52 50.91
CA VAL A 67 1.96 -16.44 50.42
C VAL A 67 1.83 -15.38 49.34
N VAL A 68 1.04 -15.64 48.30
CA VAL A 68 0.64 -14.62 47.32
C VAL A 68 -0.78 -14.18 47.63
N GLY A 69 -1.02 -12.90 47.85
CA GLY A 69 -2.36 -12.39 48.18
C GLY A 69 -2.63 -10.99 47.65
N VAL A 70 -3.91 -10.62 47.61
CA VAL A 70 -4.35 -9.26 47.26
C VAL A 70 -4.63 -8.49 48.54
N VAL A 71 -4.10 -7.29 48.67
CA VAL A 71 -4.34 -6.43 49.83
C VAL A 71 -5.79 -5.94 49.82
N SER A 72 -6.54 -6.19 50.89
CA SER A 72 -7.90 -5.70 51.08
C SER A 72 -8.14 -5.33 52.55
N GLY A 73 -8.33 -4.04 52.83
CA GLY A 73 -8.26 -3.54 54.20
C GLY A 73 -6.91 -3.90 54.83
N ASN A 74 -6.94 -4.45 56.04
CA ASN A 74 -5.74 -4.96 56.73
C ASN A 74 -5.45 -6.44 56.44
N ASN A 75 -6.06 -7.05 55.43
CA ASN A 75 -5.87 -8.45 55.12
C ASN A 75 -5.15 -8.65 53.80
N LEU A 76 -4.47 -9.78 53.66
CA LEU A 76 -4.28 -10.40 52.36
C LEU A 76 -5.46 -11.34 52.13
N VAL A 77 -6.12 -11.22 50.98
CA VAL A 77 -7.26 -12.05 50.60
C VAL A 77 -6.97 -12.82 49.32
N THR A 78 -7.79 -13.84 49.03
CA THR A 78 -7.64 -14.73 47.86
C THR A 78 -6.25 -15.39 47.78
N CYS A 79 -5.68 -15.67 48.95
CA CYS A 79 -4.30 -16.07 49.06
C CYS A 79 -4.03 -17.45 48.45
N THR A 80 -3.00 -17.52 47.62
CA THR A 80 -2.33 -18.77 47.28
C THR A 80 -1.28 -19.03 48.35
N ARG A 81 -1.49 -20.07 49.14
CA ARG A 81 -0.68 -20.48 50.29
C ARG A 81 0.47 -21.38 49.89
N GLY A 82 1.51 -21.44 50.72
CA GLY A 82 2.64 -22.36 50.55
C GLY A 82 3.31 -22.26 49.19
N VAL A 83 3.34 -21.05 48.59
CA VAL A 83 4.02 -20.87 47.29
C VAL A 83 5.53 -21.11 47.42
N GLU A 84 6.04 -20.91 48.64
CA GLU A 84 7.33 -21.39 49.13
C GLU A 84 7.15 -21.81 50.58
N GLY A 85 7.86 -22.85 51.02
CA GLY A 85 7.62 -23.46 52.32
C GLY A 85 6.33 -24.29 52.34
N THR A 86 5.86 -24.62 53.53
CA THR A 86 4.64 -25.43 53.72
C THR A 86 3.51 -24.54 54.18
N ALA A 87 2.36 -24.63 53.51
CA ALA A 87 1.15 -23.94 53.95
C ALA A 87 0.75 -24.39 55.36
N GLN A 88 0.74 -23.49 56.33
CA GLN A 88 0.56 -23.86 57.73
C GLN A 88 -0.19 -22.80 58.57
N ALA A 89 -0.41 -23.14 59.84
CA ALA A 89 -0.95 -22.19 60.81
C ALA A 89 0.14 -21.22 61.27
N HIS A 90 -0.22 -19.95 61.51
CA HIS A 90 0.69 -18.93 62.04
C HIS A 90 0.05 -18.24 63.24
N SER A 91 0.85 -18.00 64.27
CA SER A 91 0.36 -17.33 65.48
C SER A 91 0.12 -15.84 65.22
N ALA A 92 -0.82 -15.24 65.96
CA ALA A 92 -0.95 -13.79 65.98
C ALA A 92 0.39 -13.15 66.44
N GLY A 93 0.81 -12.09 65.78
CA GLY A 93 2.10 -11.45 66.03
C GLY A 93 3.30 -12.07 65.31
N ALA A 94 3.13 -13.18 64.58
CA ALA A 94 4.13 -13.74 63.67
C ALA A 94 4.65 -12.66 62.71
N VAL A 95 5.96 -12.67 62.43
CA VAL A 95 6.62 -11.64 61.61
C VAL A 95 6.23 -11.85 60.14
N VAL A 96 5.84 -10.79 59.46
CA VAL A 96 5.54 -10.80 58.03
C VAL A 96 6.48 -9.84 57.32
N GLU A 97 7.16 -10.30 56.29
CA GLU A 97 8.12 -9.52 55.51
C GLU A 97 7.76 -9.56 54.02
N ILE A 98 8.03 -8.46 53.30
CA ILE A 98 8.05 -8.50 51.83
C ILE A 98 9.49 -8.70 51.38
N LEU A 99 9.79 -9.91 50.92
CA LEU A 99 11.11 -10.33 50.47
C LEU A 99 11.15 -10.51 48.95
N PHE A 100 12.35 -10.49 48.38
CA PHE A 100 12.58 -10.90 46.99
C PHE A 100 12.86 -12.39 46.95
N THR A 101 11.82 -13.19 46.79
CA THR A 101 11.90 -14.66 46.88
C THR A 101 11.94 -15.33 45.50
N ASN A 102 12.16 -16.66 45.48
CA ASN A 102 12.14 -17.42 44.22
C ASN A 102 10.78 -17.31 43.52
N LYS A 103 9.68 -17.20 44.28
CA LYS A 103 8.35 -16.98 43.72
C LYS A 103 8.25 -15.66 42.96
N VAL A 104 8.79 -14.57 43.52
CA VAL A 104 8.80 -13.26 42.86
C VAL A 104 9.62 -13.32 41.57
N TRP A 105 10.81 -13.93 41.63
CA TRP A 105 11.66 -14.09 40.46
C TRP A 105 11.04 -14.99 39.39
N GLY A 106 10.50 -16.14 39.79
CA GLY A 106 9.86 -17.10 38.90
C GLY A 106 8.67 -16.50 38.17
N ASP A 107 7.79 -15.77 38.87
CA ASP A 107 6.65 -15.13 38.22
C ASP A 107 7.06 -13.98 37.29
N LEU A 108 8.14 -13.25 37.59
CA LEU A 108 8.69 -12.25 36.66
C LEU A 108 9.15 -12.92 35.36
N ILE A 109 9.91 -14.01 35.47
CA ILE A 109 10.41 -14.76 34.32
C ILE A 109 9.24 -15.34 33.52
N ASP A 110 8.26 -15.96 34.17
CA ASP A 110 7.03 -16.46 33.52
C ASP A 110 6.29 -15.35 32.77
N GLY A 111 6.19 -14.15 33.36
CA GLY A 111 5.55 -13.00 32.73
C GLY A 111 6.31 -12.52 31.48
N ILE A 112 7.64 -12.49 31.52
CA ILE A 112 8.47 -12.14 30.36
C ILE A 112 8.32 -13.19 29.25
N LEU A 113 8.33 -14.47 29.62
CA LEU A 113 8.20 -15.60 28.70
C LEU A 113 6.82 -15.72 28.04
N ALA A 114 5.82 -14.96 28.49
CA ALA A 114 4.53 -14.88 27.82
C ALA A 114 4.61 -14.23 26.43
N GLU A 115 5.53 -13.28 26.23
CA GLU A 115 5.71 -12.55 24.96
C GLU A 115 7.12 -12.66 24.39
N HIS A 116 8.05 -13.30 25.10
CA HIS A 116 9.44 -13.48 24.69
C HIS A 116 9.85 -14.95 24.67
N SER A 117 10.70 -15.29 23.72
CA SER A 117 11.48 -16.52 23.74
C SER A 117 12.58 -16.46 24.81
N GLN A 118 13.09 -17.63 25.21
CA GLN A 118 14.28 -17.75 26.07
C GLN A 118 15.54 -17.12 25.45
N ALA A 119 15.54 -16.81 24.15
CA ALA A 119 16.62 -16.10 23.45
C ALA A 119 16.44 -14.56 23.44
N GLY A 120 15.35 -14.04 24.02
CA GLY A 120 15.06 -12.61 24.11
C GLY A 120 14.30 -12.01 22.92
N ALA A 121 13.96 -12.81 21.90
CA ALA A 121 13.11 -12.34 20.80
C ALA A 121 11.63 -12.36 21.19
N HIS A 122 10.87 -11.35 20.75
CA HIS A 122 9.41 -11.33 20.88
C HIS A 122 8.75 -12.43 20.02
N THR A 123 7.73 -13.11 20.56
CA THR A 123 6.92 -14.10 19.84
C THR A 123 5.52 -13.52 19.62
N THR A 124 5.24 -12.97 18.43
CA THR A 124 3.91 -12.40 18.10
C THR A 124 3.34 -12.97 16.81
N ASP A 125 2.15 -13.56 16.91
CA ASP A 125 1.36 -14.02 15.75
C ASP A 125 0.43 -12.92 15.22
N THR A 126 0.21 -11.85 15.99
CA THR A 126 -0.69 -10.74 15.64
C THR A 126 -0.16 -9.45 16.25
N ILE A 127 0.18 -8.49 15.39
CA ILE A 127 0.40 -7.12 15.84
C ILE A 127 -0.94 -6.41 15.70
N SER A 128 -1.67 -6.33 16.81
CA SER A 128 -2.89 -5.53 16.85
C SER A 128 -2.50 -4.06 17.03
N GLU A 129 -3.21 -3.18 16.34
CA GLU A 129 -3.10 -1.76 16.62
C GLU A 129 -3.59 -1.50 18.04
N LYS A 130 -2.78 -0.79 18.83
CA LYS A 130 -3.12 -0.50 20.24
C LYS A 130 -4.43 0.30 20.36
N THR A 131 -4.75 1.06 19.32
CA THR A 131 -5.99 1.82 19.15
C THR A 131 -6.38 1.74 17.67
N ALA A 132 -7.68 1.78 17.35
CA ALA A 132 -8.20 1.64 15.97
C ALA A 132 -7.64 2.68 14.97
N ASP A 133 -6.98 3.74 15.48
CA ASP A 133 -6.46 4.84 14.69
C ASP A 133 -4.91 4.89 14.63
N ALA A 134 -4.18 3.93 15.24
CA ALA A 134 -2.72 4.04 15.42
C ALA A 134 -1.87 3.34 14.36
N GLY A 135 -2.37 2.32 13.67
CA GLY A 135 -1.55 1.54 12.73
C GLY A 135 -0.59 0.53 13.40
N VAL A 136 -0.03 -0.37 12.58
CA VAL A 136 1.06 -1.28 12.94
C VAL A 136 2.35 -0.85 12.23
N THR A 137 3.44 -0.64 12.96
CA THR A 137 4.78 -0.48 12.37
C THR A 137 5.53 -1.82 12.36
N VAL A 138 5.88 -2.34 11.17
CA VAL A 138 6.60 -3.63 10.97
C VAL A 138 8.04 -3.37 10.55
N ASP A 139 9.00 -3.81 11.36
CA ASP A 139 10.42 -3.85 10.96
C ASP A 139 10.67 -5.07 10.05
N SER A 140 11.47 -4.93 8.99
CA SER A 140 11.78 -5.98 7.99
C SER A 140 10.69 -6.47 7.01
N LEU A 141 9.44 -5.96 7.01
CA LEU A 141 8.74 -5.81 5.72
C LEU A 141 9.67 -4.94 4.88
N LYS A 142 10.18 -5.45 3.74
CA LYS A 142 10.99 -4.60 2.86
C LYS A 142 10.07 -3.68 2.07
N ILE A 143 9.42 -2.78 2.80
CA ILE A 143 9.01 -1.51 2.24
C ILE A 143 10.31 -0.81 1.89
N LYS A 144 10.65 -0.81 0.60
CA LYS A 144 11.74 0.02 0.09
C LYS A 144 11.11 1.07 -0.82
N ASP A 145 11.45 2.33 -0.60
CA ASP A 145 11.05 3.44 -1.48
C ASP A 145 9.52 3.55 -1.65
N GLY A 146 8.77 3.35 -0.55
CA GLY A 146 7.30 3.44 -0.53
C GLY A 146 6.58 2.27 -1.20
N ARG A 147 7.30 1.15 -1.42
CA ARG A 147 6.78 -0.02 -2.12
C ARG A 147 7.11 -1.27 -1.35
N ILE A 148 6.16 -2.17 -1.33
CA ILE A 148 6.40 -3.55 -0.93
C ILE A 148 7.35 -4.14 -1.98
N ALA A 149 8.55 -4.57 -1.57
CA ALA A 149 9.49 -5.22 -2.48
C ALA A 149 8.78 -6.38 -3.21
N GLY A 150 8.84 -6.38 -4.54
CA GLY A 150 8.09 -7.32 -5.39
C GLY A 150 6.77 -6.78 -5.94
N TRP A 151 6.40 -5.53 -5.65
CA TRP A 151 5.26 -4.89 -6.28
C TRP A 151 5.49 -4.72 -7.79
N ASP A 152 4.59 -5.30 -8.60
CA ASP A 152 4.60 -5.30 -10.07
C ASP A 152 4.20 -3.93 -10.67
N GLY A 153 3.84 -2.97 -9.82
CA GLY A 153 3.42 -1.63 -10.20
C GLY A 153 1.92 -1.50 -10.46
N TRP A 154 1.12 -2.55 -10.23
CA TRP A 154 -0.32 -2.55 -10.44
C TRP A 154 -1.10 -2.47 -9.12
N SER A 155 -2.17 -1.67 -9.12
CA SER A 155 -3.14 -1.57 -8.04
C SER A 155 -4.50 -2.05 -8.52
N GLU A 156 -5.24 -2.75 -7.67
CA GLU A 156 -6.55 -3.31 -8.04
C GLU A 156 -7.61 -2.23 -8.21
N LEU A 157 -8.51 -2.44 -9.17
CA LEU A 157 -9.75 -1.69 -9.34
C LEU A 157 -10.95 -2.54 -8.93
N THR A 158 -12.06 -1.87 -8.65
CA THR A 158 -13.37 -2.53 -8.63
C THR A 158 -13.80 -2.94 -10.04
N THR A 159 -14.92 -3.66 -10.15
CA THR A 159 -15.46 -4.15 -11.41
C THR A 159 -15.61 -3.02 -12.44
N LEU A 160 -14.92 -3.17 -13.58
CA LEU A 160 -15.14 -2.34 -14.77
C LEU A 160 -16.35 -2.86 -15.54
N THR A 161 -17.34 -2.00 -15.73
CA THR A 161 -18.53 -2.30 -16.55
C THR A 161 -18.43 -1.56 -17.87
N ARG A 162 -18.43 -2.29 -18.98
CA ARG A 162 -18.38 -1.69 -20.32
C ARG A 162 -19.61 -0.80 -20.56
N VAL A 163 -19.38 0.38 -21.13
CA VAL A 163 -20.41 1.28 -21.69
C VAL A 163 -20.34 1.29 -23.22
N SER A 164 -19.13 1.44 -23.76
CA SER A 164 -18.83 1.39 -25.19
C SER A 164 -17.45 0.78 -25.40
N ASP A 165 -16.98 0.70 -26.65
CA ASP A 165 -15.65 0.16 -26.95
C ASP A 165 -14.50 0.95 -26.30
N THR A 166 -14.73 2.21 -25.94
CA THR A 166 -13.71 3.09 -25.36
C THR A 166 -14.09 3.62 -23.99
N THR A 167 -15.24 3.22 -23.45
CA THR A 167 -15.78 3.76 -22.20
C THR A 167 -16.25 2.65 -21.28
N ALA A 168 -15.92 2.76 -19.99
CA ALA A 168 -16.38 1.87 -18.94
C ALA A 168 -16.69 2.65 -17.66
N THR A 169 -17.43 2.04 -16.74
CA THR A 169 -17.76 2.61 -15.43
C THR A 169 -17.23 1.77 -14.27
N LEU A 170 -16.89 2.44 -13.18
CA LEU A 170 -16.58 1.90 -11.86
C LEU A 170 -17.65 2.36 -10.87
N SER A 171 -18.02 1.52 -9.91
CA SER A 171 -18.94 1.91 -8.84
C SER A 171 -18.24 2.81 -7.82
N GLY A 172 -18.92 3.87 -7.38
CA GLY A 172 -18.38 4.88 -6.47
C GLY A 172 -17.62 5.99 -7.19
N ASP A 173 -17.11 6.93 -6.40
CA ASP A 173 -16.22 8.00 -6.88
C ASP A 173 -14.76 7.55 -6.82
N TRP A 174 -14.10 7.55 -7.97
CA TRP A 174 -12.69 7.20 -8.17
C TRP A 174 -11.86 8.39 -8.68
N THR A 175 -12.41 9.59 -8.72
CA THR A 175 -11.73 10.78 -9.27
C THR A 175 -10.57 11.27 -8.40
N ASP A 176 -10.49 10.82 -7.14
CA ASP A 176 -9.37 11.03 -6.22
C ASP A 176 -8.20 10.05 -6.46
N ARG A 177 -8.49 8.88 -7.07
CA ARG A 177 -7.54 7.78 -7.27
C ARG A 177 -7.04 7.69 -8.70
N LEU A 178 -7.90 8.00 -9.67
CA LEU A 178 -7.64 7.89 -11.09
C LEU A 178 -7.57 9.27 -11.73
N GLN A 179 -6.73 9.41 -12.74
CA GLN A 179 -6.59 10.63 -13.53
C GLN A 179 -6.26 10.30 -14.99
N LYS A 180 -6.34 11.30 -15.86
CA LYS A 180 -5.83 11.18 -17.23
C LYS A 180 -4.34 10.80 -17.22
N GLY A 181 -3.94 9.93 -18.13
CA GLY A 181 -2.57 9.40 -18.23
C GLY A 181 -2.30 8.16 -17.38
N ASP A 182 -3.17 7.83 -16.44
CA ASP A 182 -3.05 6.59 -15.68
C ASP A 182 -3.19 5.39 -16.62
N LYS A 183 -2.46 4.32 -16.30
CA LYS A 183 -2.44 3.07 -17.07
C LYS A 183 -3.53 2.16 -16.57
N LEU A 184 -4.19 1.47 -17.48
CA LEU A 184 -5.24 0.50 -17.22
C LEU A 184 -4.77 -0.87 -17.71
N TRP A 185 -5.06 -1.90 -16.92
CA TRP A 185 -4.91 -3.29 -17.31
C TRP A 185 -6.15 -4.07 -16.92
N TRP A 186 -6.52 -5.06 -17.74
CA TRP A 186 -7.57 -6.01 -17.43
C TRP A 186 -7.36 -7.28 -18.25
N LYS A 187 -8.09 -8.34 -17.90
CA LYS A 187 -8.25 -9.50 -18.77
C LYS A 187 -9.57 -9.42 -19.53
N SER A 188 -9.50 -9.69 -20.82
CA SER A 188 -10.66 -9.85 -21.72
C SER A 188 -10.67 -11.30 -22.21
N ASN A 189 -11.64 -12.08 -21.75
CA ASN A 189 -11.70 -13.53 -22.01
C ASN A 189 -10.34 -14.23 -21.71
N GLY A 190 -9.71 -13.84 -20.60
CA GLY A 190 -8.43 -14.40 -20.13
C GLY A 190 -7.16 -13.76 -20.72
N VAL A 191 -7.28 -12.88 -21.73
CA VAL A 191 -6.13 -12.21 -22.37
C VAL A 191 -5.88 -10.84 -21.75
N SER A 192 -4.64 -10.60 -21.31
CA SER A 192 -4.18 -9.30 -20.79
C SER A 192 -4.30 -8.19 -21.83
N ARG A 193 -5.03 -7.13 -21.48
CA ARG A 193 -5.19 -5.93 -22.29
C ARG A 193 -4.67 -4.73 -21.51
N TYR A 194 -4.09 -3.76 -22.22
CA TYR A 194 -3.53 -2.56 -21.62
C TYR A 194 -4.07 -1.33 -22.36
N ASN A 195 -4.27 -0.23 -21.65
CA ASN A 195 -4.60 1.07 -22.25
C ASN A 195 -4.21 2.23 -21.33
N TYR A 196 -4.35 3.46 -21.84
CA TYR A 196 -4.32 4.67 -21.03
C TYR A 196 -5.72 5.21 -20.79
N ILE A 197 -5.94 5.82 -19.63
CA ILE A 197 -7.12 6.62 -19.32
C ILE A 197 -6.92 8.02 -19.93
N ILE A 198 -7.84 8.46 -20.78
CA ILE A 198 -7.85 9.80 -21.42
C ILE A 198 -9.02 10.67 -20.98
N GLY A 199 -9.99 10.09 -20.30
CA GLY A 199 -11.13 10.81 -19.72
C GLY A 199 -11.54 10.16 -18.41
N ILE A 200 -11.88 10.99 -17.44
CA ILE A 200 -12.47 10.57 -16.18
C ILE A 200 -13.53 11.58 -15.74
N SER A 201 -14.68 11.09 -15.31
CA SER A 201 -15.74 11.93 -14.76
C SER A 201 -16.55 11.13 -13.75
N TYR A 202 -17.05 11.79 -12.71
CA TYR A 202 -17.96 11.17 -11.75
C TYR A 202 -19.37 11.72 -11.94
N SER A 203 -20.34 10.81 -12.03
CA SER A 203 -21.76 11.10 -11.92
C SER A 203 -22.39 10.01 -11.10
N ALA A 204 -22.91 10.35 -9.92
CA ALA A 204 -23.44 9.38 -8.99
C ALA A 204 -24.38 8.37 -9.68
N PRO A 205 -24.21 7.05 -9.44
CA PRO A 205 -23.31 6.45 -8.45
C PRO A 205 -21.91 6.08 -8.99
N ASN A 206 -21.55 6.41 -10.23
CA ASN A 206 -20.41 5.80 -10.93
C ASN A 206 -19.37 6.82 -11.41
N THR A 207 -18.11 6.39 -11.41
CA THR A 207 -17.05 7.03 -12.21
C THR A 207 -17.02 6.43 -13.60
N THR A 208 -17.09 7.28 -14.62
CA THR A 208 -16.90 6.92 -16.02
C THR A 208 -15.45 7.18 -16.42
N ILE A 209 -14.79 6.17 -17.00
CA ILE A 209 -13.47 6.29 -17.60
C ILE A 209 -13.56 6.12 -19.11
N THR A 210 -12.74 6.88 -19.83
CA THR A 210 -12.54 6.76 -21.27
C THR A 210 -11.10 6.37 -21.54
N ILE A 211 -10.88 5.37 -22.38
CA ILE A 211 -9.54 4.88 -22.73
C ILE A 211 -9.10 5.34 -24.13
N THR A 212 -7.79 5.28 -24.37
CA THR A 212 -7.24 5.34 -25.73
C THR A 212 -7.91 4.28 -26.60
N ALA A 213 -8.51 4.66 -27.73
CA ALA A 213 -9.12 3.70 -28.64
C ALA A 213 -8.02 2.94 -29.40
N GLY A 214 -7.45 1.91 -28.78
CA GLY A 214 -6.42 1.05 -29.37
C GLY A 214 -6.75 0.53 -30.77
N TYR A 215 -5.71 0.30 -31.58
CA TYR A 215 -5.82 -0.33 -32.90
C TYR A 215 -6.10 -1.83 -32.75
N VAL A 216 -7.07 -2.34 -33.51
CA VAL A 216 -7.78 -3.63 -33.31
C VAL A 216 -6.96 -4.88 -33.69
N SER A 217 -5.64 -4.78 -33.92
CA SER A 217 -4.91 -5.86 -34.62
C SER A 217 -3.82 -6.60 -33.84
N ALA A 218 -3.57 -6.31 -32.56
CA ALA A 218 -2.58 -7.07 -31.79
C ALA A 218 -3.11 -7.43 -30.39
N ALA A 219 -2.78 -8.63 -29.93
CA ALA A 219 -3.31 -9.29 -28.73
C ALA A 219 -3.25 -8.49 -27.40
N ASN A 220 -2.61 -7.32 -27.36
CA ASN A 220 -2.36 -6.54 -26.15
C ASN A 220 -2.90 -5.09 -26.19
N ASP A 221 -3.44 -4.63 -27.32
CA ASP A 221 -3.92 -3.24 -27.54
C ASP A 221 -5.41 -3.29 -27.88
N SER A 222 -6.28 -3.05 -26.90
CA SER A 222 -7.66 -3.56 -27.03
C SER A 222 -8.71 -2.71 -26.39
N ARG A 223 -9.83 -2.61 -27.09
CA ARG A 223 -11.05 -1.92 -26.68
C ARG A 223 -11.80 -2.74 -25.64
N PHE A 224 -12.77 -2.14 -24.98
CA PHE A 224 -13.79 -2.89 -24.27
C PHE A 224 -14.73 -3.53 -25.29
N GLU A 225 -14.32 -4.61 -25.96
CA GLU A 225 -15.12 -5.22 -27.03
C GLU A 225 -16.46 -5.77 -26.50
N ASN A 226 -17.50 -5.69 -27.32
CA ASN A 226 -18.82 -6.19 -26.96
C ASN A 226 -18.80 -7.72 -26.78
N GLY A 227 -19.49 -8.22 -25.75
CA GLY A 227 -19.57 -9.65 -25.45
C GLY A 227 -18.34 -10.27 -24.77
N GLN A 228 -17.31 -9.47 -24.45
CA GLN A 228 -16.17 -9.93 -23.65
C GLN A 228 -16.47 -9.83 -22.15
N THR A 229 -15.97 -10.80 -21.38
CA THR A 229 -15.95 -10.69 -19.92
C THR A 229 -14.70 -9.94 -19.48
N ILE A 230 -14.87 -8.84 -18.75
CA ILE A 230 -13.78 -8.06 -18.14
C ILE A 230 -13.52 -8.61 -16.74
N THR A 231 -12.29 -9.05 -16.49
CA THR A 231 -11.87 -9.56 -15.18
C THR A 231 -10.55 -8.95 -14.75
N GLU A 232 -10.29 -8.94 -13.44
CA GLU A 232 -9.05 -8.43 -12.83
C GLU A 232 -8.67 -7.01 -13.29
N PRO A 233 -9.59 -6.03 -13.25
CA PRO A 233 -9.23 -4.67 -13.62
C PRO A 233 -8.20 -4.13 -12.63
N ARG A 234 -7.14 -3.52 -13.15
CA ARG A 234 -6.07 -2.88 -12.38
C ARG A 234 -5.70 -1.55 -13.02
N TYR A 235 -5.12 -0.67 -12.22
CA TYR A 235 -4.55 0.59 -12.69
C TYR A 235 -3.11 0.76 -12.22
N SER A 236 -2.38 1.67 -12.86
CA SER A 236 -1.05 2.05 -12.43
C SER A 236 -0.74 3.52 -12.70
N LYS A 237 -0.11 4.16 -11.71
CA LYS A 237 0.50 5.48 -11.83
C LYS A 237 2.01 5.42 -12.12
N VAL A 238 2.59 4.21 -12.13
CA VAL A 238 4.01 4.03 -12.35
C VAL A 238 4.33 4.27 -13.83
N ALA A 239 5.50 4.84 -14.14
CA ALA A 239 5.90 5.11 -15.52
C ALA A 239 5.98 3.83 -16.37
N ASN A 240 6.48 2.73 -15.79
CA ASN A 240 6.68 1.44 -16.46
C ASN A 240 6.29 0.26 -15.56
N PRO A 241 4.99 0.02 -15.29
CA PRO A 241 4.56 -1.16 -14.54
C PRO A 241 4.82 -2.43 -15.36
N GLN A 242 4.99 -3.56 -14.68
CA GLN A 242 5.37 -4.81 -15.34
C GLN A 242 4.36 -5.21 -16.42
N GLY A 243 4.86 -5.51 -17.61
CA GLY A 243 4.05 -5.97 -18.75
C GLY A 243 3.36 -4.87 -19.57
N PHE A 244 3.37 -3.61 -19.11
CA PHE A 244 2.75 -2.52 -19.86
C PHE A 244 3.59 -2.16 -21.11
N PRO A 245 2.99 -2.10 -22.31
CA PRO A 245 3.71 -1.73 -23.53
C PRO A 245 4.30 -0.32 -23.44
N GLY A 246 5.55 -0.15 -23.88
CA GLY A 246 6.17 1.18 -23.98
C GLY A 246 5.57 2.05 -25.10
N TRP A 247 4.96 1.41 -26.11
CA TRP A 247 4.27 2.04 -27.23
C TRP A 247 3.05 1.18 -27.62
N PHE A 248 1.97 1.86 -28.01
CA PHE A 248 0.74 1.28 -28.53
C PHE A 248 0.65 1.50 -30.03
N ASN A 249 0.17 0.51 -30.77
CA ASN A 249 -0.02 0.66 -32.20
C ASN A 249 -1.30 1.46 -32.43
N VAL A 250 -1.25 2.43 -33.35
CA VAL A 250 -2.43 3.23 -33.68
C VAL A 250 -2.71 3.15 -35.16
N ALA A 251 -3.95 3.45 -35.55
CA ALA A 251 -4.27 3.56 -36.96
C ALA A 251 -3.41 4.65 -37.61
N ALA A 252 -3.00 4.41 -38.85
CA ALA A 252 -2.32 5.42 -39.64
C ALA A 252 -3.17 6.70 -39.71
N PRO A 253 -2.56 7.89 -39.59
CA PRO A 253 -3.27 9.13 -39.87
C PRO A 253 -3.71 9.15 -41.34
N VAL A 254 -4.84 9.80 -41.59
CA VAL A 254 -5.29 10.10 -42.95
C VAL A 254 -4.68 11.44 -43.34
N PHE A 255 -3.90 11.46 -44.41
CA PHE A 255 -3.32 12.68 -44.97
C PHE A 255 -4.30 13.35 -45.93
N ASP A 256 -4.21 14.67 -46.06
CA ASP A 256 -4.82 15.35 -47.19
C ASP A 256 -4.03 14.98 -48.46
N VAL A 257 -4.66 14.21 -49.33
CA VAL A 257 -4.08 13.72 -50.59
C VAL A 257 -3.73 14.85 -51.57
N ASN A 258 -4.23 16.06 -51.36
CA ASN A 258 -3.78 17.24 -52.12
C ASN A 258 -2.41 17.77 -51.65
N THR A 259 -1.91 17.27 -50.52
CA THR A 259 -0.63 17.67 -49.91
C THR A 259 0.37 16.51 -49.84
N TYR A 260 -0.10 15.28 -49.65
CA TYR A 260 0.73 14.08 -49.57
C TYR A 260 -0.08 12.84 -49.95
N ASP A 261 0.35 12.13 -50.99
CA ASP A 261 -0.39 10.99 -51.54
C ASP A 261 0.56 9.81 -51.85
N ASN A 262 0.07 8.81 -52.59
CA ASN A 262 0.85 7.67 -53.07
C ASN A 262 1.32 7.79 -54.53
N GLY A 263 1.28 8.97 -55.13
CA GLY A 263 1.54 9.20 -56.56
C GLY A 263 0.38 8.80 -57.48
N SER A 264 -0.79 8.49 -56.93
CA SER A 264 -2.02 8.16 -57.67
C SER A 264 -3.27 8.77 -57.03
N GLY A 265 -3.11 9.79 -56.18
CA GLY A 265 -4.21 10.45 -55.46
C GLY A 265 -4.76 9.67 -54.25
N GLY A 266 -4.13 8.56 -53.87
CA GLY A 266 -4.50 7.75 -52.70
C GLY A 266 -3.67 8.09 -51.45
N GLN A 267 -4.02 7.47 -50.32
CA GLN A 267 -3.26 7.65 -49.07
C GLN A 267 -1.82 7.15 -49.21
N PRO A 268 -0.84 7.85 -48.61
CA PRO A 268 0.55 7.43 -48.60
C PRO A 268 0.72 6.08 -47.88
N THR A 269 1.84 5.42 -48.11
CA THR A 269 2.16 4.15 -47.44
C THR A 269 2.57 4.43 -46.00
N THR A 270 1.91 3.77 -45.06
CA THR A 270 2.32 3.76 -43.65
C THR A 270 3.00 2.45 -43.32
N SER A 271 4.19 2.54 -42.74
CA SER A 271 4.95 1.37 -42.28
C SER A 271 4.96 1.23 -40.76
N GLU A 272 4.84 2.36 -40.04
CA GLU A 272 4.72 2.37 -38.59
C GLU A 272 3.86 3.56 -38.15
N CYS A 273 2.93 3.33 -37.23
CA CYS A 273 2.29 4.39 -36.47
C CYS A 273 2.01 3.91 -35.04
N ARG A 274 2.56 4.63 -34.07
CA ARG A 274 2.48 4.25 -32.65
C ARG A 274 2.39 5.47 -31.74
N MET A 275 1.80 5.29 -30.57
CA MET A 275 1.70 6.34 -29.56
C MET A 275 2.14 5.86 -28.17
N LYS A 276 2.46 6.80 -27.30
CA LYS A 276 2.56 6.58 -25.85
C LYS A 276 2.04 7.82 -25.13
N ILE A 277 1.64 7.63 -23.87
CA ILE A 277 1.21 8.72 -23.00
C ILE A 277 2.07 8.71 -21.73
N ASP A 278 2.54 9.89 -21.33
CA ASP A 278 3.22 10.13 -20.06
C ASP A 278 2.58 11.34 -19.37
N GLY A 279 1.87 11.10 -18.27
CA GLY A 279 0.99 12.09 -17.65
C GLY A 279 -0.05 12.61 -18.64
N CYS A 280 -0.09 13.93 -18.85
CA CYS A 280 -1.01 14.58 -19.80
C CYS A 280 -0.38 14.79 -21.19
N GLN A 281 0.77 14.17 -21.49
CA GLN A 281 1.43 14.31 -22.78
C GLN A 281 1.26 13.05 -23.64
N CYS A 282 0.77 13.21 -24.85
CA CYS A 282 0.75 12.17 -25.87
C CYS A 282 1.92 12.37 -26.84
N THR A 283 2.73 11.34 -27.02
CA THR A 283 3.74 11.29 -28.08
C THR A 283 3.28 10.34 -29.18
N VAL A 284 3.23 10.80 -30.42
CA VAL A 284 2.90 10.00 -31.61
C VAL A 284 4.12 9.93 -32.52
N HIS A 285 4.40 8.74 -33.02
CA HIS A 285 5.40 8.48 -34.04
C HIS A 285 4.75 7.94 -35.31
N TYR A 286 5.16 8.45 -36.46
CA TYR A 286 4.78 7.97 -37.78
C TYR A 286 6.03 7.72 -38.62
N HIS A 287 6.00 6.66 -39.42
CA HIS A 287 6.96 6.39 -40.49
C HIS A 287 6.25 5.84 -41.72
N GLY A 288 6.50 6.44 -42.88
CA GLY A 288 5.89 6.07 -44.14
C GLY A 288 6.61 6.62 -45.36
N SER A 289 6.00 6.43 -46.54
CA SER A 289 6.49 6.90 -47.82
C SER A 289 5.35 7.30 -48.75
N GLY A 290 5.62 8.17 -49.71
CA GLY A 290 4.59 8.72 -50.58
C GLY A 290 5.16 9.73 -51.57
N VAL A 291 4.30 10.59 -52.10
CA VAL A 291 4.64 11.63 -53.06
C VAL A 291 4.08 12.96 -52.58
N LYS A 292 4.88 14.03 -52.69
CA LYS A 292 4.42 15.38 -52.41
C LYS A 292 3.37 15.76 -53.45
N ALA A 293 2.16 16.05 -52.99
CA ALA A 293 1.08 16.52 -53.85
C ALA A 293 0.84 18.02 -53.62
N GLY A 294 0.45 18.75 -54.67
CA GLY A 294 0.20 20.18 -54.65
C GLY A 294 1.45 21.07 -54.54
N THR A 295 1.25 22.37 -54.77
CA THR A 295 2.32 23.39 -54.77
C THR A 295 2.57 24.02 -53.40
N THR A 296 1.85 23.58 -52.36
CA THR A 296 1.99 24.11 -51.00
C THR A 296 3.32 23.65 -50.38
N ASN A 297 3.84 24.43 -49.44
CA ASN A 297 5.05 24.08 -48.68
C ASN A 297 4.74 23.28 -47.40
N TYR A 298 3.62 22.56 -47.36
CA TYR A 298 3.26 21.73 -46.22
C TYR A 298 2.61 20.40 -46.61
N ILE A 299 2.71 19.41 -45.71
CA ILE A 299 1.89 18.20 -45.67
C ILE A 299 0.90 18.33 -44.52
N SER A 300 -0.37 17.99 -44.73
CA SER A 300 -1.39 18.04 -43.67
C SER A 300 -2.02 16.69 -43.39
N ILE A 301 -2.37 16.48 -42.12
CA ILE A 301 -3.15 15.33 -41.65
C ILE A 301 -4.61 15.77 -41.53
N SER A 302 -5.51 15.10 -42.24
CA SER A 302 -6.94 15.40 -42.27
C SER A 302 -7.71 14.72 -41.13
N SER A 303 -7.28 13.54 -40.68
CA SER A 303 -7.84 12.87 -39.48
C SER A 303 -6.88 11.86 -38.86
N TYR A 304 -7.11 11.52 -37.60
CA TYR A 304 -6.28 10.58 -36.83
C TYR A 304 -7.09 9.91 -35.70
N SER A 305 -6.60 8.78 -35.18
CA SER A 305 -7.29 7.98 -34.15
C SER A 305 -6.71 8.09 -32.73
N TYR A 306 -5.58 8.79 -32.58
CA TYR A 306 -4.95 9.05 -31.28
C TYR A 306 -5.61 10.25 -30.57
N PRO A 307 -5.41 10.45 -29.26
CA PRO A 307 -6.08 11.51 -28.51
C PRO A 307 -5.93 12.90 -29.15
N ALA A 308 -7.02 13.66 -29.16
CA ALA A 308 -7.04 15.00 -29.74
C ALA A 308 -6.15 15.97 -28.95
N VAL A 309 -5.58 16.93 -29.66
CA VAL A 309 -4.79 18.02 -29.06
C VAL A 309 -5.72 18.93 -28.26
N VAL A 310 -5.44 19.12 -26.96
CA VAL A 310 -6.23 20.03 -26.10
C VAL A 310 -5.59 21.40 -25.97
N ASN A 311 -4.25 21.48 -26.05
CA ASN A 311 -3.52 22.72 -25.92
C ASN A 311 -2.58 22.95 -27.10
N THR A 312 -2.72 24.09 -27.77
CA THR A 312 -1.95 24.48 -28.97
C THR A 312 -0.74 25.38 -28.67
N THR A 313 -0.46 25.69 -27.40
CA THR A 313 0.51 26.76 -27.06
C THR A 313 1.98 26.33 -26.93
N THR A 314 2.28 25.03 -26.85
CA THR A 314 3.66 24.54 -26.65
C THR A 314 3.90 23.27 -27.45
N HIS A 315 4.69 23.37 -28.52
CA HIS A 315 5.10 22.23 -29.33
C HIS A 315 6.61 22.20 -29.49
N THR A 316 7.23 21.12 -29.03
CA THR A 316 8.60 20.77 -29.41
C THR A 316 8.49 19.67 -30.45
N ALA A 317 8.60 20.01 -31.73
CA ALA A 317 8.85 19.00 -32.75
C ALA A 317 10.24 18.42 -32.49
N VAL A 318 10.31 17.14 -32.11
CA VAL A 318 11.57 16.44 -31.86
C VAL A 318 11.70 15.35 -32.91
N GLY A 319 12.11 15.72 -34.12
CA GLY A 319 12.37 14.74 -35.16
C GLY A 319 12.97 15.37 -36.42
N PRO A 320 14.07 14.80 -36.96
CA PRO A 320 14.55 15.16 -38.29
C PRO A 320 13.56 14.65 -39.35
N LEU A 321 13.13 15.55 -40.23
CA LEU A 321 12.39 15.19 -41.43
C LEU A 321 13.39 14.87 -42.55
N PHE A 322 13.56 13.57 -42.85
CA PHE A 322 14.43 13.10 -43.93
C PHE A 322 13.68 13.00 -45.26
N VAL A 323 13.18 14.11 -45.77
CA VAL A 323 12.96 14.21 -47.22
C VAL A 323 14.35 14.40 -47.85
N GLY A 324 14.58 13.96 -49.09
CA GLY A 324 15.87 14.16 -49.79
C GLY A 324 16.38 15.61 -49.87
N THR A 325 15.65 16.57 -49.30
CA THR A 325 15.99 17.95 -48.98
C THR A 325 15.55 18.28 -47.54
N SER A 326 16.37 19.00 -46.78
CA SER A 326 16.19 19.24 -45.35
C SER A 326 15.02 20.19 -45.03
N GLY A 327 13.84 19.64 -44.75
CA GLY A 327 12.75 20.38 -44.11
C GLY A 327 12.92 20.39 -42.59
N ASN A 328 12.60 21.52 -41.94
CA ASN A 328 12.42 21.58 -40.50
C ASN A 328 11.04 22.19 -40.23
N ILE A 329 10.41 21.70 -39.16
CA ILE A 329 9.19 22.18 -38.49
C ILE A 329 7.94 21.37 -38.83
N ILE A 330 7.57 20.49 -37.89
CA ILE A 330 6.21 19.97 -37.73
C ILE A 330 5.50 20.89 -36.73
N GLY A 331 4.35 21.45 -37.10
CA GLY A 331 3.56 22.35 -36.26
C GLY A 331 2.13 21.85 -36.10
N ILE A 332 1.39 22.40 -35.15
CA ILE A 332 -0.05 22.18 -34.99
C ILE A 332 -0.73 23.55 -35.08
N ILE A 333 -1.67 23.73 -36.02
CA ILE A 333 -2.50 24.93 -36.13
C ILE A 333 -3.96 24.49 -35.99
N SER A 334 -4.69 25.07 -35.04
CA SER A 334 -6.15 24.86 -34.89
C SER A 334 -6.56 23.38 -34.88
N ASN A 335 -5.83 22.56 -34.10
CA ASN A 335 -6.00 21.10 -33.98
C ASN A 335 -5.60 20.26 -35.22
N LEU A 336 -5.07 20.91 -36.27
CA LEU A 336 -4.54 20.25 -37.46
C LEU A 336 -3.02 20.07 -37.32
N VAL A 337 -2.55 18.83 -37.40
CA VAL A 337 -1.12 18.52 -37.46
C VAL A 337 -0.64 18.69 -38.90
N TYR A 338 0.39 19.52 -39.10
CA TYR A 338 1.00 19.71 -40.41
C TYR A 338 2.53 19.73 -40.33
N CYS A 339 3.17 19.38 -41.43
CA CYS A 339 4.61 19.46 -41.60
C CYS A 339 4.90 20.60 -42.57
N LEU A 340 5.66 21.61 -42.14
CA LEU A 340 6.08 22.74 -42.96
C LEU A 340 7.49 22.48 -43.48
N TYR A 341 7.71 22.74 -44.76
CA TYR A 341 9.03 22.69 -45.37
C TYR A 341 9.68 24.07 -45.36
N ASN A 342 10.99 24.10 -45.09
CA ASN A 342 11.80 25.33 -45.16
C ASN A 342 11.90 25.89 -46.58
N THR A 343 11.75 25.03 -47.57
CA THR A 343 11.77 25.35 -48.99
C THR A 343 10.55 24.76 -49.65
N ASN A 344 10.08 25.38 -50.72
CA ASN A 344 9.07 24.74 -51.56
C ASN A 344 9.63 23.42 -52.09
N ILE A 345 8.85 22.36 -51.95
CA ILE A 345 9.10 21.08 -52.59
C ILE A 345 8.19 21.05 -53.81
N ASP A 346 8.75 20.71 -54.97
CA ASP A 346 7.97 20.62 -56.20
C ASP A 346 6.85 19.58 -56.07
N ASN A 347 5.80 19.78 -56.86
CA ASN A 347 4.76 18.76 -57.01
C ASN A 347 5.36 17.46 -57.56
N ASP A 348 4.81 16.33 -57.15
CA ASP A 348 5.18 14.97 -57.57
C ASP A 348 6.58 14.52 -57.12
N VAL A 349 7.21 15.20 -56.16
CA VAL A 349 8.48 14.75 -55.57
C VAL A 349 8.24 13.50 -54.73
N VAL A 350 8.96 12.42 -55.06
CA VAL A 350 8.93 11.17 -54.29
C VAL A 350 9.58 11.40 -52.92
N ILE A 351 8.82 11.07 -51.87
CA ILE A 351 9.27 11.06 -50.49
C ILE A 351 9.44 9.60 -50.08
N SER A 352 10.68 9.10 -50.19
CA SER A 352 11.02 7.73 -49.84
C SER A 352 10.92 7.45 -48.34
N HIS A 353 11.14 8.48 -47.51
CA HIS A 353 11.04 8.40 -46.05
C HIS A 353 10.39 9.67 -45.49
N PHE A 354 9.20 9.52 -44.93
CA PHE A 354 8.51 10.55 -44.17
C PHE A 354 8.32 10.05 -42.74
N SER A 355 8.98 10.69 -41.79
CA SER A 355 8.83 10.35 -40.38
C SER A 355 8.72 11.58 -39.51
N PHE A 356 7.95 11.45 -38.44
CA PHE A 356 7.82 12.47 -37.44
C PHE A 356 7.56 11.88 -36.07
N THR A 357 7.97 12.63 -35.05
CA THR A 357 7.56 12.42 -33.67
C THR A 357 7.02 13.73 -33.12
N ILE A 358 5.74 13.74 -32.75
CA ILE A 358 5.07 14.90 -32.15
C ILE A 358 4.74 14.56 -30.70
N THR A 359 4.92 15.53 -29.80
CA THR A 359 4.45 15.45 -28.41
C THR A 359 3.57 16.64 -28.11
N TYR A 360 2.39 16.40 -27.55
CA TYR A 360 1.39 17.43 -27.25
C TYR A 360 0.54 17.05 -26.03
N GLU A 361 -0.19 18.02 -25.48
CA GLU A 361 -1.02 17.87 -24.28
C GLU A 361 -2.46 17.41 -24.62
N ILE A 362 -3.06 16.55 -23.77
CA ILE A 362 -4.36 15.87 -23.96
C ILE A 362 -5.34 16.00 -22.78
#